data_AF-A0A2E1I7K2-F1
#
_entry.id   AF-A0A2E1I7K2-F1
#
_cell.length_a   1.000
_cell.length_b   1.000
_cell.length_c   1.000
_cell.angle_alpha   90.00
_cell.angle_beta   90.00
_cell.angle_gamma   90.00
#
_symmetry.space_group_name_H-M   'P 1'
#
loop_
_entity.id
_entity.type
_entity.pdbx_description
1 polymer ?
#
loop_
_entity_poly.entity_id
_entity_poly.type
_entity_poly.pdbx_seq_one_letter_code
_entity_poly.pdbx_strand_id
1 'polypeptide(L)'
;MLSCRLLFFNRSLFLFALTSSGQIQTFYVGCEGMGESSGKVSDDIPFPEFVRMLGSVFVLVAVLLFGEILFRWFIEPANTLLPLQLLEAWLWSNISNLIWSGSAELVAHQTGPLTQVNLLHPTFYGGVVPLYVSDECTGLHELFFLGMMMLLTPSFDLKTKFKHLGIASLIVFMLNLVRLVVLYPLAVSGCEGMNGGTFGCESPLFEFHDFVLRYGSLIVLVIGWTIWFNITDARKGVREFWNRLPQLQGVSFNPSLDDLKSNSPRVASLCLSLSLGLSAIIYYISIIMKDTSSVDACTNTISATCNRITTEYEDAIGISLRIFLIGVSILMFAWMQPRLNWLEEEE
;
A
#
# COMPACT_ATOMS: atom_id res chain seq x y z
N MET A 1 -6.45 -49.01 8.15
CA MET A 1 -7.28 -47.77 8.14
C MET A 1 -6.49 -46.65 8.79
N LEU A 2 -5.87 -45.78 7.99
CA LEU A 2 -5.93 -44.32 8.14
C LEU A 2 -5.19 -43.71 6.93
N SER A 3 -5.96 -43.01 6.12
CA SER A 3 -5.55 -42.38 4.87
C SER A 3 -4.94 -41.01 5.20
N CYS A 4 -3.63 -40.84 4.97
CA CYS A 4 -2.99 -39.53 5.05
C CYS A 4 -2.74 -39.01 3.62
N ARG A 5 -3.66 -38.19 3.12
CA ARG A 5 -3.41 -37.34 1.94
C ARG A 5 -2.65 -36.11 2.45
N LEU A 6 -1.35 -36.07 2.20
CA LEU A 6 -0.49 -34.91 2.47
C LEU A 6 -0.33 -34.10 1.18
N LEU A 7 -0.82 -32.87 1.24
CA LEU A 7 -0.58 -31.80 0.29
C LEU A 7 0.92 -31.50 0.22
N PHE A 8 1.47 -31.56 -0.99
CA PHE A 8 2.83 -31.12 -1.29
C PHE A 8 2.91 -29.59 -1.21
N PHE A 9 3.68 -29.09 -0.24
CA PHE A 9 4.29 -27.77 -0.27
C PHE A 9 5.78 -27.92 -0.59
N ASN A 10 6.34 -26.86 -1.16
CA ASN A 10 7.51 -26.81 -2.02
C ASN A 10 8.84 -27.39 -1.45
N ARG A 11 9.60 -27.93 -2.41
CA ARG A 11 11.05 -28.20 -2.50
C ARG A 11 11.90 -27.45 -1.45
N SER A 12 12.63 -28.24 -0.66
CA SER A 12 13.62 -27.86 0.38
C SER A 12 13.06 -27.79 1.81
N LEU A 13 12.93 -28.94 2.46
CA LEU A 13 12.93 -29.02 3.92
C LEU A 13 13.56 -30.34 4.38
N PHE A 14 14.63 -30.21 5.16
CA PHE A 14 15.25 -31.27 5.95
C PHE A 14 14.22 -31.81 6.94
N LEU A 15 14.05 -33.14 6.99
CA LEU A 15 13.14 -33.78 7.95
C LEU A 15 13.93 -34.15 9.20
N PHE A 16 13.72 -33.44 10.31
CA PHE A 16 14.19 -33.86 11.63
C PHE A 16 13.07 -34.60 12.35
N ALA A 17 13.26 -35.90 12.58
CA ALA A 17 12.39 -36.69 13.45
C ALA A 17 13.10 -36.87 14.81
N LEU A 18 12.50 -36.31 15.87
CA LEU A 18 12.90 -36.58 17.25
C LEU A 18 12.34 -37.94 17.68
N THR A 19 13.23 -38.92 17.86
CA THR A 19 12.88 -40.16 18.56
C THR A 19 13.09 -39.97 20.07
N SER A 20 12.35 -40.71 20.90
CA SER A 20 12.37 -40.56 22.37
C SER A 20 13.68 -41.01 23.05
N SER A 21 14.79 -41.11 22.31
CA SER A 21 16.12 -41.47 22.78
C SER A 21 17.20 -40.43 22.45
N GLY A 22 16.84 -39.25 21.94
CA GLY A 22 17.75 -38.09 21.87
C GLY A 22 18.94 -38.20 20.90
N GLN A 23 18.92 -39.14 19.94
CA GLN A 23 19.90 -39.18 18.84
C GLN A 23 19.24 -38.90 17.49
N ILE A 24 19.84 -37.96 16.75
CA ILE A 24 19.45 -37.57 15.38
C ILE A 24 20.19 -38.51 14.41
N GLN A 25 19.45 -39.34 13.67
CA GLN A 25 19.97 -40.05 12.50
C GLN A 25 19.27 -39.53 11.24
N THR A 26 20.07 -39.09 10.26
CA THR A 26 19.63 -38.71 8.92
C THR A 26 19.39 -39.97 8.08
N PHE A 27 18.12 -40.27 7.79
CA PHE A 27 17.76 -41.36 6.88
C PHE A 27 17.73 -40.85 5.45
N TYR A 28 18.69 -41.28 4.63
CA TYR A 28 18.65 -41.10 3.18
C TYR A 28 17.83 -42.25 2.58
N VAL A 29 16.64 -41.95 2.04
CA VAL A 29 15.93 -42.88 1.15
C VAL A 29 16.36 -42.55 -0.28
N GLY A 30 17.48 -43.15 -0.70
CA GLY A 30 17.94 -43.11 -2.09
C GLY A 30 17.32 -44.27 -2.87
N CYS A 31 16.59 -43.96 -3.95
CA CYS A 31 16.32 -44.95 -4.99
C CYS A 31 17.61 -45.14 -5.80
N GLU A 32 18.26 -46.28 -5.60
CA GLU A 32 19.49 -46.70 -6.26
C GLU A 32 19.16 -47.33 -7.62
N GLY A 33 19.79 -46.84 -8.70
CA GLY A 33 19.57 -47.33 -10.06
C GLY A 33 20.39 -46.57 -11.12
N MET A 34 21.69 -46.85 -11.15
CA MET A 34 22.75 -46.61 -12.16
C MET A 34 22.46 -45.79 -13.43
N GLY A 35 23.35 -44.83 -13.70
CA GLY A 35 23.68 -44.35 -15.04
C GLY A 35 24.38 -42.98 -15.04
N GLU A 36 25.70 -42.96 -14.90
CA GLU A 36 26.53 -41.75 -15.06
C GLU A 36 26.32 -41.08 -16.43
N SER A 37 25.97 -39.79 -16.41
CA SER A 37 26.55 -38.85 -17.37
C SER A 37 26.63 -37.47 -16.74
N SER A 38 27.88 -37.00 -16.60
CA SER A 38 28.31 -35.63 -16.38
C SER A 38 27.30 -34.56 -16.83
N GLY A 39 26.88 -33.73 -15.89
CA GLY A 39 26.15 -32.50 -16.17
C GLY A 39 25.93 -31.72 -14.89
N LYS A 40 26.76 -30.72 -14.64
CA LYS A 40 26.38 -29.59 -13.78
C LYS A 40 25.00 -29.12 -14.26
N VAL A 41 23.96 -29.36 -13.48
CA VAL A 41 22.72 -28.60 -13.60
C VAL A 41 23.01 -27.26 -12.95
N SER A 42 23.75 -26.41 -13.66
CA SER A 42 23.66 -24.97 -13.47
C SER A 42 22.31 -24.59 -14.07
N ASP A 43 21.30 -24.55 -13.22
CA ASP A 43 19.99 -23.92 -13.47
C ASP A 43 20.18 -22.39 -13.49
N ASP A 44 21.20 -21.93 -14.21
CA ASP A 44 21.55 -20.52 -14.36
C ASP A 44 20.61 -19.97 -15.42
N ILE A 45 19.62 -19.21 -14.96
CA ILE A 45 18.72 -18.45 -15.83
C ILE A 45 19.60 -17.58 -16.74
N PRO A 46 19.50 -17.70 -18.08
CA PRO A 46 20.36 -16.95 -18.98
C PRO A 46 20.15 -15.44 -18.73
N PHE A 47 21.23 -14.66 -18.69
CA PHE A 47 21.21 -13.23 -18.36
C PHE A 47 20.12 -12.41 -19.11
N PRO A 48 19.84 -12.67 -20.41
CA PRO A 48 18.73 -12.02 -21.12
C PRO A 48 17.35 -12.33 -20.53
N GLU A 49 17.14 -13.55 -20.02
CA GLU A 49 15.90 -13.96 -19.37
C GLU A 49 15.76 -13.34 -17.97
N PHE A 50 16.87 -13.20 -17.23
CA PHE A 50 16.88 -12.47 -15.97
C PHE A 50 16.53 -10.99 -16.17
N VAL A 51 17.12 -10.32 -17.17
CA VAL A 51 16.80 -8.92 -17.50
C VAL A 51 15.34 -8.77 -17.96
N ARG A 52 14.79 -9.75 -18.67
CA ARG A 52 13.37 -9.80 -19.04
C ARG A 52 12.46 -9.89 -17.82
N MET A 53 12.78 -10.78 -16.88
CA MET A 53 12.03 -10.92 -15.61
C MET A 53 12.14 -9.65 -14.75
N LEU A 54 13.30 -9.00 -14.74
CA LEU A 54 13.49 -7.75 -14.00
C LEU A 54 12.71 -6.60 -14.64
N GLY A 55 12.75 -6.50 -15.97
CA GLY A 55 12.01 -5.50 -16.74
C GLY A 55 10.50 -5.64 -16.57
N SER A 56 9.98 -6.86 -16.48
CA SER A 56 8.55 -7.06 -16.24
C SER A 56 8.11 -6.70 -14.82
N VAL A 57 8.91 -7.06 -13.82
CA VAL A 57 8.66 -6.63 -12.44
C VAL A 57 8.73 -5.11 -12.36
N PHE A 58 9.67 -4.47 -13.05
CA PHE A 58 9.75 -3.02 -13.13
C PHE A 58 8.50 -2.39 -13.76
N VAL A 59 7.98 -2.94 -14.86
CA VAL A 59 6.73 -2.47 -15.48
C VAL A 59 5.56 -2.65 -14.52
N LEU A 60 5.45 -3.79 -13.83
CA LEU A 60 4.41 -4.02 -12.83
C LEU A 60 4.50 -2.97 -11.71
N VAL A 61 5.69 -2.72 -11.17
CA VAL A 61 5.92 -1.70 -10.14
C VAL A 61 5.55 -0.32 -10.66
N ALA A 62 5.94 0.04 -11.88
CA ALA A 62 5.61 1.32 -12.49
C ALA A 62 4.09 1.50 -12.68
N VAL A 63 3.37 0.45 -13.09
CA VAL A 63 1.91 0.48 -13.21
C VAL A 63 1.23 0.61 -11.85
N LEU A 64 1.74 -0.08 -10.82
CA LEU A 64 1.22 0.05 -9.45
C LEU A 64 1.48 1.45 -8.87
N LEU A 65 2.68 2.02 -9.08
CA LEU A 65 3.00 3.39 -8.70
C LEU A 65 2.15 4.41 -9.45
N PHE A 66 1.89 4.20 -10.73
CA PHE A 66 0.96 5.03 -11.48
C PHE A 66 -0.47 4.92 -10.93
N GLY A 67 -0.88 3.70 -10.53
CA GLY A 67 -2.12 3.47 -9.80
C GLY A 67 -2.21 4.28 -8.52
N GLU A 68 -1.14 4.30 -7.70
CA GLU A 68 -1.06 5.10 -6.47
C GLU A 68 -1.21 6.60 -6.74
N ILE A 69 -0.55 7.11 -7.79
CA ILE A 69 -0.67 8.52 -8.19
C ILE A 69 -2.11 8.84 -8.61
N LEU A 70 -2.73 7.97 -9.42
CA LEU A 70 -4.13 8.12 -9.82
C LEU A 70 -5.08 8.05 -8.63
N PHE A 71 -4.83 7.15 -7.69
CA PHE A 71 -5.59 7.03 -6.45
C PHE A 71 -5.55 8.33 -5.66
N ARG A 72 -4.33 8.85 -5.42
CA ARG A 72 -4.14 10.10 -4.66
C ARG A 72 -4.79 11.30 -5.35
N TRP A 73 -4.76 11.33 -6.67
CA TRP A 73 -5.44 12.35 -7.47
C TRP A 73 -6.98 12.23 -7.43
N PHE A 74 -7.53 11.01 -7.41
CA PHE A 74 -8.98 10.78 -7.34
C PHE A 74 -9.55 11.09 -5.95
N ILE A 75 -8.73 10.96 -4.90
CA ILE A 75 -9.11 11.14 -3.50
C ILE A 75 -8.77 12.53 -2.95
N GLU A 76 -8.00 13.34 -3.70
CA GLU A 76 -7.67 14.73 -3.36
C GLU A 76 -8.89 15.64 -3.04
N PRO A 77 -10.12 15.39 -3.54
CA PRO A 77 -11.32 15.88 -2.88
C PRO A 77 -11.69 14.95 -1.72
N ALA A 78 -11.39 15.36 -0.48
CA ALA A 78 -11.68 14.62 0.76
C ALA A 78 -13.15 14.17 0.94
N ASN A 79 -14.08 14.74 0.16
CA ASN A 79 -15.52 14.47 0.22
C ASN A 79 -16.01 13.45 -0.84
N THR A 80 -15.14 12.90 -1.69
CA THR A 80 -15.55 12.02 -2.81
C THR A 80 -16.23 10.72 -2.32
N LEU A 81 -15.95 10.29 -1.09
CA LEU A 81 -16.45 9.03 -0.51
C LEU A 81 -17.19 9.22 0.81
N LEU A 82 -17.81 10.39 0.98
CA LEU A 82 -18.63 10.73 2.13
C LEU A 82 -19.63 9.63 2.55
N PRO A 83 -20.34 8.96 1.62
CA PRO A 83 -21.32 7.95 2.01
C PRO A 83 -20.69 6.75 2.73
N LEU A 84 -19.48 6.36 2.33
CA LEU A 84 -18.77 5.23 2.93
C LEU A 84 -18.26 5.60 4.32
N GLN A 85 -17.66 6.80 4.46
CA GLN A 85 -17.19 7.32 5.75
C GLN A 85 -18.35 7.49 6.74
N LEU A 86 -19.50 7.98 6.28
CA LEU A 86 -20.71 8.13 7.10
C LEU A 86 -21.24 6.77 7.56
N LEU A 87 -21.29 5.79 6.65
CA LEU A 87 -21.71 4.42 6.98
C LEU A 87 -20.77 3.78 8.00
N GLU A 88 -19.47 3.96 7.85
CA GLU A 88 -18.47 3.43 8.76
C GLU A 88 -18.55 4.10 10.14
N ALA A 89 -18.63 5.43 10.21
CA ALA A 89 -18.79 6.15 11.46
C ALA A 89 -20.09 5.76 12.19
N TRP A 90 -21.17 5.56 11.44
CA TRP A 90 -22.43 5.05 11.98
C TRP A 90 -22.31 3.61 12.48
N LEU A 91 -21.71 2.69 11.71
CA LEU A 91 -21.51 1.30 12.14
C LEU A 91 -20.62 1.22 13.37
N TRP A 92 -19.51 1.96 13.38
CA TRP A 92 -18.56 1.97 14.48
C TRP A 92 -19.18 2.47 15.78
N SER A 93 -19.91 3.59 15.74
CA SER A 93 -20.61 4.12 16.92
C SER A 93 -21.69 3.16 17.44
N ASN A 94 -22.46 2.52 16.56
CA ASN A 94 -23.48 1.54 16.96
C ASN A 94 -22.86 0.27 17.56
N ILE A 95 -21.81 -0.27 16.94
CA ILE A 95 -21.13 -1.48 17.44
C ILE A 95 -20.44 -1.18 18.77
N SER A 96 -19.78 -0.03 18.90
CA SER A 96 -19.15 0.37 20.15
C SER A 96 -20.18 0.51 21.26
N ASN A 97 -21.32 1.17 21.00
CA ASN A 97 -22.42 1.27 21.97
C ASN A 97 -23.11 -0.06 22.28
N LEU A 98 -23.09 -1.02 21.34
CA LEU A 98 -23.61 -2.37 21.56
C LEU A 98 -22.72 -3.18 22.51
N ILE A 99 -21.39 -3.05 22.40
CA ILE A 99 -20.42 -3.76 23.23
C ILE A 99 -20.22 -3.04 24.58
N TRP A 100 -20.11 -1.71 24.55
CA TRP A 100 -19.92 -0.83 25.71
C TRP A 100 -20.96 0.28 25.67
N SER A 101 -22.01 0.17 26.48
CA SER A 101 -23.12 1.12 26.48
C SER A 101 -22.67 2.56 26.76
N GLY A 102 -22.97 3.49 25.84
CA GLY A 102 -22.64 4.91 25.99
C GLY A 102 -21.16 5.23 25.76
N SER A 103 -20.41 4.33 25.13
CA SER A 103 -18.98 4.48 24.85
C SER A 103 -18.66 5.42 23.69
N ALA A 104 -19.61 5.63 22.76
CA ALA A 104 -19.36 6.38 21.54
C ALA A 104 -20.53 7.28 21.17
N GLU A 105 -20.24 8.51 20.76
CA GLU A 105 -21.21 9.47 20.23
C GLU A 105 -20.79 9.91 18.83
N LEU A 106 -21.73 9.86 17.88
CA LEU A 106 -21.50 10.35 16.52
C LEU A 106 -21.82 11.85 16.46
N VAL A 107 -20.83 12.66 16.10
CA VAL A 107 -20.93 14.13 16.08
C VAL A 107 -20.55 14.68 14.70
N ALA A 108 -21.12 15.84 14.34
CA ALA A 108 -20.74 16.54 13.11
C ALA A 108 -19.37 17.20 13.28
N HIS A 109 -18.51 17.07 12.27
CA HIS A 109 -17.21 17.71 12.29
C HIS A 109 -17.33 19.23 12.11
N GLN A 110 -16.37 20.02 12.64
CA GLN A 110 -16.43 21.49 12.65
C GLN A 110 -16.51 22.12 11.25
N THR A 111 -16.07 21.41 10.22
CA THR A 111 -16.08 21.84 8.81
C THR A 111 -17.09 21.11 7.94
N GLY A 112 -17.99 20.28 8.50
CA GLY A 112 -19.04 19.61 7.72
C GLY A 112 -19.66 18.34 8.34
N PRO A 113 -19.73 17.22 7.60
CA PRO A 113 -20.66 16.11 7.86
C PRO A 113 -20.35 15.25 9.09
N LEU A 114 -21.26 14.30 9.40
CA LEU A 114 -21.23 13.38 10.54
C LEU A 114 -20.17 12.28 10.41
N THR A 115 -18.89 12.66 10.42
CA THR A 115 -17.75 11.71 10.29
C THR A 115 -16.87 11.66 11.55
N GLN A 116 -17.20 12.41 12.60
CA GLN A 116 -16.47 12.41 13.86
C GLN A 116 -17.15 11.51 14.89
N VAL A 117 -16.40 10.62 15.52
CA VAL A 117 -16.86 9.75 16.61
C VAL A 117 -16.11 10.13 17.87
N ASN A 118 -16.86 10.55 18.88
CA ASN A 118 -16.35 10.90 20.20
C ASN A 118 -16.42 9.67 21.10
N LEU A 119 -15.28 9.18 21.58
CA LEU A 119 -15.23 8.13 22.58
C LEU A 119 -15.44 8.74 23.97
N LEU A 120 -16.34 8.17 24.75
CA LEU A 120 -16.75 8.67 26.06
C LEU A 120 -16.35 7.68 27.15
N HIS A 121 -15.60 8.18 28.13
CA HIS A 121 -15.29 7.44 29.35
C HIS A 121 -14.88 8.39 30.48
N PRO A 122 -15.29 8.16 31.74
CA PRO A 122 -14.95 9.05 32.87
C PRO A 122 -13.45 9.20 33.15
N THR A 123 -12.64 8.24 32.73
CA THR A 123 -11.18 8.28 32.94
C THR A 123 -10.43 9.10 31.89
N PHE A 124 -11.09 9.45 30.78
CA PHE A 124 -10.48 10.28 29.74
C PHE A 124 -10.30 11.72 30.23
N TYR A 125 -9.25 12.38 29.74
CA TYR A 125 -9.05 13.80 29.99
C TYR A 125 -10.22 14.60 29.38
N GLY A 126 -11.01 15.27 30.21
CA GLY A 126 -12.23 15.95 29.78
C GLY A 126 -13.40 15.03 29.41
N GLY A 127 -13.31 13.73 29.71
CA GLY A 127 -14.36 12.74 29.51
C GLY A 127 -14.61 12.32 28.04
N VAL A 128 -13.83 12.86 27.10
CA VAL A 128 -14.02 12.65 25.67
C VAL A 128 -12.71 12.55 24.90
N VAL A 129 -12.63 11.60 23.97
CA VAL A 129 -11.54 11.50 22.98
C VAL A 129 -12.16 11.61 21.58
N PRO A 130 -11.99 12.74 20.87
CA PRO A 130 -12.55 12.92 19.53
C PRO A 130 -11.68 12.23 18.47
N LEU A 131 -12.30 11.39 17.64
CA LEU A 131 -11.64 10.69 16.52
C LEU A 131 -12.38 10.96 15.21
N TYR A 132 -11.64 11.10 14.12
CA TYR A 132 -12.18 11.37 12.79
C TYR A 132 -12.05 10.15 11.89
N VAL A 133 -13.10 9.82 11.15
CA VAL A 133 -13.09 8.74 10.16
C VAL A 133 -12.62 9.30 8.81
N SER A 134 -11.37 8.99 8.44
CA SER A 134 -10.80 9.34 7.13
C SER A 134 -10.99 8.22 6.11
N ASP A 135 -10.70 8.51 4.85
CA ASP A 135 -10.49 7.53 3.78
C ASP A 135 -9.52 6.39 4.16
N GLU A 136 -8.46 6.67 4.92
CA GLU A 136 -7.55 5.67 5.49
C GLU A 136 -8.22 4.73 6.51
N CYS A 137 -9.30 5.16 7.16
CA CYS A 137 -10.07 4.30 8.07
C CYS A 137 -10.94 3.32 7.29
N THR A 138 -11.50 3.76 6.16
CA THR A 138 -12.42 2.94 5.34
C THR A 138 -11.74 1.77 4.60
N GLY A 139 -10.40 1.71 4.60
CA GLY A 139 -9.65 0.65 3.89
C GLY A 139 -9.59 0.83 2.39
N LEU A 140 -9.81 2.05 1.90
CA LEU A 140 -9.98 2.31 0.49
C LEU A 140 -8.65 2.18 -0.27
N HIS A 141 -7.55 2.58 0.37
CA HIS A 141 -6.21 2.45 -0.18
C HIS A 141 -5.88 0.99 -0.48
N GLU A 142 -6.14 0.10 0.48
CA GLU A 142 -5.91 -1.33 0.35
C GLU A 142 -6.83 -1.95 -0.69
N LEU A 143 -8.10 -1.53 -0.74
CA LEU A 143 -9.05 -2.00 -1.74
C LEU A 143 -8.62 -1.61 -3.16
N PHE A 144 -8.18 -0.37 -3.35
CA PHE A 144 -7.72 0.11 -4.64
C PHE A 144 -6.48 -0.65 -5.10
N PHE A 145 -5.49 -0.81 -4.23
CA PHE A 145 -4.26 -1.53 -4.53
C PHE A 145 -4.53 -3.01 -4.86
N LEU A 146 -5.34 -3.68 -4.05
CA LEU A 146 -5.76 -5.07 -4.28
C LEU A 146 -6.57 -5.21 -5.58
N GLY A 147 -7.44 -4.25 -5.87
CA GLY A 147 -8.19 -4.16 -7.13
C GLY A 147 -7.27 -4.05 -8.34
N MET A 148 -6.27 -3.16 -8.30
CA MET A 148 -5.27 -3.01 -9.36
C MET A 148 -4.48 -4.30 -9.57
N MET A 149 -4.00 -4.94 -8.51
CA MET A 149 -3.30 -6.23 -8.63
C MET A 149 -4.16 -7.33 -9.24
N MET A 150 -5.44 -7.43 -8.86
CA MET A 150 -6.37 -8.41 -9.43
C MET A 150 -6.69 -8.11 -10.90
N LEU A 151 -6.85 -6.84 -11.27
CA LEU A 151 -7.10 -6.42 -12.65
C LEU A 151 -5.91 -6.76 -13.56
N LEU A 152 -4.69 -6.50 -13.10
CA LEU A 152 -3.44 -6.79 -13.82
C LEU A 152 -3.14 -8.28 -13.94
N THR A 153 -3.81 -9.14 -13.15
CA THR A 153 -3.64 -10.59 -13.24
C THR A 153 -4.37 -11.12 -14.50
N PRO A 154 -3.69 -11.66 -15.51
CA PRO A 154 -4.30 -12.00 -16.81
C PRO A 154 -5.17 -13.26 -16.79
N SER A 155 -5.26 -13.97 -15.67
CA SER A 155 -5.79 -15.35 -15.60
C SER A 155 -7.33 -15.47 -15.61
N PHE A 156 -8.09 -14.37 -15.51
CA PHE A 156 -9.55 -14.44 -15.30
C PHE A 156 -10.34 -13.40 -16.10
N ASP A 157 -11.58 -13.77 -16.46
CA ASP A 157 -12.58 -12.85 -16.98
C ASP A 157 -12.89 -11.72 -16.00
N LEU A 158 -13.18 -10.53 -16.53
CA LEU A 158 -13.51 -9.34 -15.73
C LEU A 158 -14.64 -9.59 -14.72
N LYS A 159 -15.67 -10.35 -15.09
CA LYS A 159 -16.80 -10.67 -14.21
C LYS A 159 -16.35 -11.44 -12.97
N THR A 160 -15.43 -12.40 -13.14
CA THR A 160 -14.88 -13.20 -12.04
C THR A 160 -13.96 -12.35 -11.18
N LYS A 161 -13.15 -11.48 -11.79
CA LYS A 161 -12.32 -10.49 -11.07
C LYS A 161 -13.15 -9.58 -10.18
N PHE A 162 -14.23 -8.98 -10.70
CA PHE A 162 -15.12 -8.12 -9.90
C PHE A 162 -15.82 -8.87 -8.77
N LYS A 163 -16.19 -10.14 -8.97
CA LYS A 163 -16.75 -10.97 -7.90
C LYS A 163 -15.75 -11.19 -6.77
N HIS A 164 -14.50 -11.53 -7.09
CA HIS A 164 -13.45 -11.69 -6.09
C HIS A 164 -13.09 -10.37 -5.40
N LEU A 165 -13.05 -9.28 -6.16
CA LEU A 165 -12.82 -7.94 -5.64
C LEU A 165 -13.93 -7.53 -4.65
N GLY A 166 -15.19 -7.82 -4.94
CA GLY A 166 -16.30 -7.54 -4.02
C GLY A 166 -16.19 -8.32 -2.72
N ILE A 167 -15.79 -9.60 -2.77
CA ILE A 167 -15.54 -10.40 -1.56
C ILE A 167 -14.36 -9.85 -0.77
N ALA A 168 -13.25 -9.53 -1.44
CA ALA A 168 -12.08 -8.95 -0.80
C ALA A 168 -12.39 -7.58 -0.16
N SER A 169 -13.16 -6.75 -0.84
CA SER A 169 -13.65 -5.46 -0.34
C SER A 169 -14.44 -5.62 0.95
N LEU A 170 -15.36 -6.58 1.01
CA LEU A 170 -16.14 -6.85 2.20
C LEU A 170 -15.24 -7.31 3.37
N ILE A 171 -14.23 -8.15 3.11
CA ILE A 171 -13.30 -8.63 4.13
C ILE A 171 -12.46 -7.46 4.68
N VAL A 172 -11.90 -6.63 3.80
CA VAL A 172 -11.10 -5.46 4.20
C VAL A 172 -11.94 -4.47 5.00
N PHE A 173 -13.17 -4.20 4.56
CA PHE A 173 -14.11 -3.35 5.28
C PHE A 173 -14.39 -3.87 6.71
N MET A 174 -14.63 -5.18 6.87
CA MET A 174 -14.84 -5.77 8.18
C MET A 174 -13.59 -5.73 9.07
N LEU A 175 -12.40 -5.94 8.51
CA LEU A 175 -11.14 -5.84 9.26
C LEU A 175 -10.90 -4.41 9.77
N ASN A 176 -11.20 -3.40 8.95
CA ASN A 176 -11.12 -2.00 9.37
C ASN A 176 -12.16 -1.64 10.43
N LEU A 177 -13.38 -2.17 10.32
CA LEU A 177 -14.38 -1.99 11.36
C LEU A 177 -13.93 -2.61 12.70
N VAL A 178 -13.30 -3.79 12.69
CA VAL A 178 -12.71 -4.39 13.88
C VAL A 178 -11.60 -3.51 14.45
N ARG A 179 -10.73 -2.95 13.61
CA ARG A 179 -9.69 -2.01 14.02
C ARG A 179 -10.29 -0.82 14.77
N LEU A 180 -11.34 -0.21 14.24
CA LEU A 180 -12.03 0.92 14.87
C LEU A 180 -12.64 0.55 16.22
N VAL A 181 -13.31 -0.61 16.30
CA VAL A 181 -13.94 -1.09 17.55
C VAL A 181 -12.90 -1.36 18.65
N VAL A 182 -11.70 -1.83 18.29
CA VAL A 182 -10.61 -2.11 19.25
C VAL A 182 -9.97 -0.83 19.81
N LEU A 183 -10.17 0.34 19.19
CA LEU A 183 -9.62 1.60 19.70
C LEU A 183 -10.18 1.95 21.09
N TYR A 184 -11.47 1.70 21.34
CA TYR A 184 -12.11 2.04 22.62
C TYR A 184 -11.46 1.34 23.83
N PRO A 185 -11.37 0.00 23.90
CA PRO A 185 -10.75 -0.66 25.04
C PRO A 185 -9.26 -0.33 25.20
N LEU A 186 -8.55 -0.03 24.11
CA LEU A 186 -7.15 0.41 24.18
C LEU A 186 -7.02 1.79 24.84
N ALA A 187 -7.88 2.75 24.49
CA ALA A 187 -7.92 4.05 25.16
C ALA A 187 -8.24 3.91 26.65
N VAL A 188 -9.22 3.07 27.00
CA VAL A 188 -9.60 2.86 28.41
C VAL A 188 -8.45 2.22 29.19
N SER A 189 -7.74 1.25 28.61
CA SER A 189 -6.61 0.58 29.27
C SER A 189 -5.43 1.52 29.56
N GLY A 190 -5.19 2.52 28.70
CA GLY A 190 -4.15 3.53 28.93
C GLY A 190 -4.50 4.53 30.04
N CYS A 191 -5.79 4.80 30.22
CA CYS A 191 -6.30 5.74 31.22
C CYS A 191 -6.82 5.05 32.49
N GLU A 192 -6.66 3.73 32.64
CA GLU A 192 -7.15 2.99 33.80
C GLU A 192 -6.49 3.48 35.10
N GLY A 193 -7.30 3.77 36.13
CA GLY A 193 -6.82 4.30 37.40
C GLY A 193 -6.41 5.79 37.39
N MET A 194 -6.51 6.46 36.24
CA MET A 194 -6.32 7.91 36.13
C MET A 194 -7.69 8.59 36.10
N ASN A 195 -8.06 9.29 37.17
CA ASN A 195 -9.37 9.96 37.30
C ASN A 195 -9.46 11.24 36.44
N GLY A 196 -9.31 11.12 35.11
CA GLY A 196 -9.51 12.20 34.14
C GLY A 196 -8.51 13.36 34.20
N GLY A 197 -7.41 13.21 34.96
CA GLY A 197 -6.47 14.31 35.25
C GLY A 197 -5.18 14.32 34.43
N THR A 198 -4.82 13.20 33.77
CA THR A 198 -3.53 13.09 33.07
C THR A 198 -3.72 13.28 31.58
N PHE A 199 -3.12 14.34 31.05
CA PHE A 199 -3.10 14.61 29.61
C PHE A 199 -2.29 13.53 28.88
N GLY A 200 -2.84 12.94 27.81
CA GLY A 200 -2.16 11.94 26.99
C GLY A 200 -2.22 10.50 27.52
N CYS A 201 -3.12 10.18 28.46
CA CYS A 201 -3.30 8.80 28.94
C CYS A 201 -3.77 7.83 27.85
N GLU A 202 -4.36 8.36 26.78
CA GLU A 202 -4.79 7.65 25.58
C GLU A 202 -3.65 7.29 24.61
N SER A 203 -2.38 7.48 24.98
CA SER A 203 -1.20 7.12 24.16
C SER A 203 -1.28 5.71 23.52
N PRO A 204 -1.71 4.65 24.23
CA PRO A 204 -1.80 3.30 23.65
C PRO A 204 -2.76 3.20 22.45
N LEU A 205 -3.81 4.02 22.42
CA LEU A 205 -4.72 4.09 21.28
C LEU A 205 -3.97 4.61 20.04
N PHE A 206 -3.22 5.71 20.20
CA PHE A 206 -2.52 6.35 19.09
C PHE A 206 -1.34 5.51 18.61
N GLU A 207 -0.61 4.85 19.51
CA GLU A 207 0.47 3.93 19.16
C GLU A 207 -0.04 2.73 18.35
N PHE A 208 -1.15 2.11 18.77
CA PHE A 208 -1.78 1.04 18.00
C PHE A 208 -2.27 1.55 16.64
N HIS A 209 -2.88 2.74 16.62
CA HIS A 209 -3.38 3.32 15.38
C HIS A 209 -2.25 3.58 14.38
N ASP A 210 -1.12 4.16 14.81
CA ASP A 210 0.08 4.40 13.99
C ASP A 210 0.72 3.08 13.52
N PHE A 211 0.82 2.07 14.38
CA PHE A 211 1.30 0.74 14.00
C PHE A 211 0.47 0.13 12.86
N VAL A 212 -0.86 0.19 12.97
CA VAL A 212 -1.75 -0.35 11.94
C VAL A 212 -1.67 0.47 10.64
N LEU A 213 -1.52 1.80 10.70
CA LEU A 213 -1.31 2.62 9.50
C LEU A 213 0.00 2.28 8.79
N ARG A 214 1.10 2.10 9.53
CA ARG A 214 2.43 1.88 8.95
C ARG A 214 2.62 0.47 8.40
N TYR A 215 2.12 -0.54 9.11
CA TYR A 215 2.42 -1.94 8.81
C TYR A 215 1.17 -2.78 8.54
N GLY A 216 0.04 -2.44 9.15
CA GLY A 216 -1.19 -3.23 9.08
C GLY A 216 -1.70 -3.38 7.65
N SER A 217 -1.75 -2.29 6.89
CA SER A 217 -2.18 -2.26 5.49
C SER A 217 -1.35 -3.20 4.61
N LEU A 218 -0.01 -3.10 4.67
CA LEU A 218 0.91 -3.94 3.91
C LEU A 218 0.77 -5.43 4.27
N ILE A 219 0.65 -5.75 5.55
CA ILE A 219 0.49 -7.12 6.03
C ILE A 219 -0.80 -7.74 5.48
N VAL A 220 -1.92 -7.02 5.61
CA VAL A 220 -3.23 -7.48 5.11
C VAL A 220 -3.19 -7.67 3.59
N LEU A 221 -2.54 -6.76 2.86
CA LEU A 221 -2.39 -6.84 1.41
C LEU A 221 -1.57 -8.07 0.98
N VAL A 222 -0.38 -8.26 1.57
CA VAL A 222 0.50 -9.38 1.21
C VAL A 222 -0.15 -10.72 1.53
N ILE A 223 -0.75 -10.86 2.72
CA ILE A 223 -1.40 -12.10 3.14
C ILE A 223 -2.66 -12.34 2.29
N GLY A 224 -3.52 -11.34 2.16
CA GLY A 224 -4.78 -11.44 1.41
C GLY A 224 -4.53 -11.78 -0.07
N TRP A 225 -3.56 -11.11 -0.69
CA TRP A 225 -3.15 -11.42 -2.05
C TRP A 225 -2.55 -12.82 -2.17
N THR A 226 -1.67 -13.24 -1.25
CA THR A 226 -1.07 -14.59 -1.27
C THR A 226 -2.12 -15.69 -1.16
N ILE A 227 -3.09 -15.53 -0.25
CA ILE A 227 -4.20 -16.46 -0.06
C ILE A 227 -5.04 -16.53 -1.35
N TRP A 228 -5.43 -15.38 -1.88
CA TRP A 228 -6.22 -15.30 -3.11
C TRP A 228 -5.49 -15.92 -4.31
N PHE A 229 -4.21 -15.59 -4.48
CA PHE A 229 -3.38 -16.08 -5.59
C PHE A 229 -3.23 -17.59 -5.57
N ASN A 230 -3.15 -18.18 -4.37
CA ASN A 230 -3.06 -19.63 -4.19
C ASN A 230 -4.41 -20.32 -4.43
N ILE A 231 -5.51 -19.79 -3.89
CA ILE A 231 -6.85 -20.37 -4.05
C ILE A 231 -7.30 -20.36 -5.51
N THR A 232 -6.97 -19.29 -6.24
CA THR A 232 -7.42 -19.11 -7.62
C THR A 232 -6.54 -19.80 -8.66
N ASP A 233 -5.43 -20.44 -8.26
CA ASP A 233 -4.51 -21.13 -9.17
C ASP A 233 -3.92 -20.18 -10.25
N ALA A 234 -3.91 -18.88 -9.97
CA ALA A 234 -3.55 -17.78 -10.88
C ALA A 234 -2.13 -17.92 -11.46
N ARG A 235 -1.27 -18.71 -10.80
CA ARG A 235 0.09 -19.05 -11.25
C ARG A 235 0.10 -19.62 -12.66
N LYS A 236 -0.86 -20.48 -13.02
CA LYS A 236 -0.93 -21.11 -14.35
C LYS A 236 -1.22 -20.07 -15.43
N GLY A 237 -2.23 -19.23 -15.22
CA GLY A 237 -2.60 -18.18 -16.18
C GLY A 237 -1.54 -17.08 -16.31
N VAL A 238 -0.86 -16.72 -15.22
CA VAL A 238 0.28 -15.80 -15.28
C VAL A 238 1.43 -16.41 -16.09
N ARG A 239 1.78 -17.68 -15.86
CA ARG A 239 2.83 -18.37 -16.62
C ARG A 239 2.51 -18.46 -18.11
N GLU A 240 1.26 -18.77 -18.45
CA GLU A 240 0.83 -18.87 -19.84
C GLU A 240 0.82 -17.51 -20.54
N PHE A 241 0.39 -16.45 -19.86
CA PHE A 241 0.49 -15.08 -20.37
C PHE A 241 1.95 -14.65 -20.61
N TRP A 242 2.85 -14.95 -19.68
CA TRP A 242 4.29 -14.67 -19.82
C TRP A 242 4.91 -15.38 -21.02
N ASN A 243 4.44 -16.57 -21.35
CA ASN A 243 4.91 -17.32 -22.52
C ASN A 243 4.39 -16.76 -23.84
N ARG A 244 3.28 -16.00 -23.83
CA ARG A 244 2.65 -15.42 -25.03
C ARG A 244 3.08 -13.99 -25.33
N LEU A 245 3.75 -13.31 -24.40
CA LEU A 245 4.15 -11.92 -24.62
C LEU A 245 5.22 -11.84 -25.73
N PRO A 246 5.02 -11.02 -26.76
CA PRO A 246 6.03 -10.80 -27.79
C PRO A 246 7.30 -10.27 -27.16
N GLN A 247 8.43 -10.68 -27.71
CA GLN A 247 9.74 -10.34 -27.18
C GLN A 247 9.98 -8.83 -27.36
N LEU A 248 10.03 -8.08 -26.25
CA LEU A 248 10.49 -6.70 -26.26
C LEU A 248 12.00 -6.71 -26.53
N GLN A 249 12.40 -6.23 -27.71
CA GLN A 249 13.79 -6.24 -28.16
C GLN A 249 14.64 -5.19 -27.42
N GLY A 250 13.98 -4.23 -26.76
CA GLY A 250 14.59 -3.25 -25.85
C GLY A 250 13.91 -1.88 -25.91
N VAL A 251 14.30 -1.00 -24.99
CA VAL A 251 13.99 0.43 -25.06
C VAL A 251 15.21 1.13 -25.65
N SER A 252 15.06 1.77 -26.81
CA SER A 252 16.12 2.62 -27.34
C SER A 252 15.94 4.04 -26.83
N PHE A 253 17.02 4.63 -26.31
CA PHE A 253 17.07 6.03 -25.91
C PHE A 253 17.92 6.78 -26.93
N ASN A 254 17.40 7.91 -27.43
CA ASN A 254 18.17 8.79 -28.30
C ASN A 254 18.28 10.17 -27.65
N PRO A 255 19.30 10.41 -26.80
CA PRO A 255 19.54 11.70 -26.20
C PRO A 255 20.15 12.65 -27.25
N SER A 256 19.35 13.15 -28.18
CA SER A 256 19.76 14.20 -29.13
C SER A 256 18.96 15.49 -28.88
N LEU A 257 19.67 16.60 -28.79
CA LEU A 257 19.12 17.96 -28.71
C LEU A 257 19.12 18.66 -30.08
N ASP A 258 19.58 17.99 -31.14
CA ASP A 258 19.81 18.62 -32.44
C ASP A 258 18.50 19.02 -33.14
N ASP A 259 17.41 18.33 -32.80
CA ASP A 259 16.08 18.53 -33.40
C ASP A 259 15.17 19.47 -32.57
N LEU A 260 15.75 20.25 -31.65
CA LEU A 260 15.00 21.16 -30.77
C LEU A 260 14.30 22.28 -31.54
N LYS A 261 14.92 22.75 -32.64
CA LYS A 261 14.41 23.88 -33.42
C LYS A 261 13.22 23.51 -34.30
N SER A 262 13.09 22.24 -34.70
CA SER A 262 12.00 21.76 -35.57
C SER A 262 10.78 21.32 -34.76
N ASN A 263 10.97 20.81 -33.54
CA ASN A 263 9.92 20.22 -32.71
C ASN A 263 9.34 21.20 -31.68
N SER A 264 8.40 22.04 -32.12
CA SER A 264 7.62 22.95 -31.25
C SER A 264 7.05 22.31 -29.96
N PRO A 265 6.44 21.10 -29.96
CA PRO A 265 5.93 20.50 -28.73
C PRO A 265 7.04 20.11 -27.74
N ARG A 266 8.25 19.83 -28.22
CA ARG A 266 9.40 19.48 -27.37
C ARG A 266 9.92 20.70 -26.62
N VAL A 267 9.98 21.85 -27.30
CA VAL A 267 10.34 23.12 -26.67
C VAL A 267 9.30 23.51 -25.61
N ALA A 268 8.01 23.37 -25.93
CA ALA A 268 6.95 23.64 -24.97
C ALA A 268 7.04 22.74 -23.71
N SER A 269 7.31 21.44 -23.88
CA SER A 269 7.48 20.49 -22.78
C SER A 269 8.71 20.81 -21.91
N LEU A 270 9.83 21.19 -22.52
CA LEU A 270 11.04 21.60 -21.79
C LEU A 270 10.81 22.91 -21.02
N CYS A 271 10.18 23.91 -21.64
CA CYS A 271 9.83 25.16 -20.98
C CYS A 271 8.86 24.94 -19.80
N LEU A 272 7.88 24.05 -19.96
CA LEU A 272 6.96 23.66 -18.89
C LEU A 272 7.70 22.96 -17.75
N SER A 273 8.65 22.06 -18.05
CA SER A 273 9.44 21.37 -17.01
C SER A 273 10.29 22.35 -16.19
N LEU A 274 10.90 23.33 -16.86
CA LEU A 274 11.72 24.37 -16.22
C LEU A 274 10.86 25.30 -15.36
N SER A 275 9.68 25.71 -15.84
CA SER A 275 8.78 26.56 -15.07
C SER A 275 8.24 25.86 -13.82
N LEU A 276 7.88 24.57 -13.92
CA LEU A 276 7.46 23.74 -12.79
C LEU A 276 8.61 23.51 -11.79
N GLY A 277 9.83 23.27 -12.27
CA GLY A 277 10.99 23.11 -11.40
C GLY A 277 11.31 24.39 -10.62
N LEU A 278 11.29 25.54 -11.30
CA LEU A 278 11.51 26.85 -10.67
C LEU A 278 10.42 27.19 -9.67
N SER A 279 9.15 26.98 -9.99
CA SER A 279 8.04 27.26 -9.07
C SER A 279 8.08 26.36 -7.84
N ALA A 280 8.44 25.08 -8.00
CA ALA A 280 8.63 24.16 -6.88
C ALA A 280 9.73 24.62 -5.91
N ILE A 281 10.88 25.05 -6.44
CA ILE A 281 12.00 25.56 -5.62
C ILE A 281 11.61 26.83 -4.88
N ILE A 282 10.96 27.77 -5.56
CA ILE A 282 10.47 29.02 -4.95
C ILE A 282 9.47 28.72 -3.83
N TYR A 283 8.54 27.79 -4.07
CA TYR A 283 7.53 27.40 -3.09
C TYR A 283 8.16 26.71 -1.88
N TYR A 284 9.11 25.79 -2.09
CA TYR A 284 9.86 25.14 -1.00
C TYR A 284 10.60 26.15 -0.11
N ILE A 285 11.32 27.10 -0.73
CA ILE A 285 12.03 28.15 0.00
C ILE A 285 11.03 29.01 0.80
N SER A 286 9.87 29.33 0.23
CA SER A 286 8.85 30.13 0.93
C SER A 286 8.30 29.45 2.20
N ILE A 287 8.26 28.11 2.22
CA ILE A 287 7.80 27.34 3.39
C ILE A 287 8.87 27.28 4.47
N ILE A 288 10.13 27.04 4.10
CA ILE A 288 11.25 27.00 5.06
C ILE A 288 11.53 28.37 5.68
N MET A 289 11.31 29.45 4.91
CA MET A 289 11.45 30.81 5.43
C MET A 289 10.28 31.24 6.33
N LYS A 290 9.21 30.43 6.42
CA LYS A 290 8.10 30.66 7.34
C LYS A 290 8.51 30.22 8.75
N ASP A 291 7.91 30.85 9.76
CA ASP A 291 8.18 30.56 11.17
C ASP A 291 7.87 29.08 11.50
N THR A 292 8.91 28.30 11.84
CA THR A 292 8.83 26.87 12.21
C THR A 292 8.61 26.66 13.71
N SER A 293 8.54 27.72 14.50
CA SER A 293 8.45 27.62 15.97
C SER A 293 7.26 26.79 16.47
N SER A 294 6.15 26.77 15.73
CA SER A 294 4.97 25.96 16.05
C SER A 294 5.18 24.46 15.79
N VAL A 295 6.02 24.10 14.82
CA VAL A 295 6.39 22.72 14.51
C VAL A 295 7.45 22.23 15.52
N ASP A 296 8.41 23.10 15.85
CA ASP A 296 9.46 22.82 16.83
C ASP A 296 8.90 22.63 18.25
N ALA A 297 7.77 23.27 18.57
CA ALA A 297 7.06 23.04 19.82
C ALA A 297 6.41 21.64 19.91
N CYS A 298 6.21 20.97 18.78
CA CYS A 298 5.50 19.69 18.67
C CYS A 298 6.43 18.49 18.48
N THR A 299 7.74 18.67 18.39
CA THR A 299 8.71 17.60 18.06
C THR A 299 8.74 16.44 19.07
N ASN A 300 8.31 16.68 20.32
CA ASN A 300 8.30 15.68 21.40
C ASN A 300 6.92 15.46 22.04
N THR A 301 5.84 15.99 21.43
CA THR A 301 4.50 15.93 22.02
C THR A 301 3.52 15.26 21.06
N ILE A 302 2.98 14.11 21.45
CA ILE A 302 1.96 13.39 20.67
C ILE A 302 0.58 13.89 21.12
N SER A 303 -0.06 14.71 20.29
CA SER A 303 -1.40 15.26 20.53
C SER A 303 -2.08 15.55 19.19
N ALA A 304 -3.42 15.50 19.13
CA ALA A 304 -4.19 15.80 17.92
C ALA A 304 -3.86 17.17 17.31
N THR A 305 -3.62 18.18 18.16
CA THR A 305 -3.24 19.53 17.70
C THR A 305 -1.85 19.54 17.08
N CYS A 306 -0.90 18.84 17.70
CA CYS A 306 0.45 18.72 17.16
C CYS A 306 0.45 17.92 15.86
N ASN A 307 -0.30 16.81 15.79
CA ASN A 307 -0.44 16.02 14.59
C ASN A 307 -0.99 16.86 13.42
N ARG A 308 -1.98 17.72 13.66
CA ARG A 308 -2.50 18.64 12.63
C ARG A 308 -1.44 19.63 12.15
N ILE A 309 -0.70 20.26 13.06
CA ILE A 309 0.32 21.26 12.71
C ILE A 309 1.47 20.63 11.93
N THR A 310 1.95 19.46 12.36
CA THR A 310 3.03 18.73 11.69
C THR A 310 2.58 18.23 10.32
N THR A 311 1.38 17.65 10.22
CA THR A 311 0.86 17.16 8.93
C THR A 311 0.61 18.30 7.93
N GLU A 312 0.07 19.45 8.35
CA GLU A 312 -0.07 20.64 7.49
C GLU A 312 1.28 21.15 6.96
N TYR A 313 2.31 21.13 7.80
CA TYR A 313 3.67 21.52 7.41
C TYR A 313 4.32 20.52 6.45
N GLU A 314 4.22 19.23 6.76
CA GLU A 314 4.74 18.15 5.91
C GLU A 314 4.03 18.08 4.55
N ASP A 315 2.72 18.30 4.51
CA ASP A 315 1.96 18.31 3.25
C ASP A 315 2.33 19.52 2.38
N ALA A 316 2.54 20.70 3.00
CA ALA A 316 3.04 21.87 2.29
C ALA A 316 4.42 21.62 1.64
N ILE A 317 5.34 20.99 2.38
CA ILE A 317 6.63 20.54 1.82
C ILE A 317 6.42 19.51 0.71
N GLY A 318 5.52 18.54 0.95
CA GLY A 318 5.19 17.47 0.02
C GLY A 318 4.71 18.00 -1.34
N ILE A 319 3.87 19.04 -1.36
CA ILE A 319 3.41 19.69 -2.59
C ILE A 319 4.59 20.20 -3.42
N SER A 320 5.55 20.90 -2.79
CA SER A 320 6.73 21.41 -3.49
C SER A 320 7.55 20.28 -4.14
N LEU A 321 7.74 19.18 -3.41
CA LEU A 321 8.52 18.04 -3.87
C LEU A 321 7.82 17.29 -5.00
N ARG A 322 6.49 17.14 -4.94
CA ARG A 322 5.71 16.54 -6.03
C ARG A 322 5.78 17.36 -7.32
N ILE A 323 5.62 18.68 -7.24
CA ILE A 323 5.73 19.57 -8.41
C ILE A 323 7.13 19.46 -9.03
N PHE A 324 8.17 19.41 -8.20
CA PHE A 324 9.55 19.21 -8.65
C PHE A 324 9.72 17.86 -9.37
N LEU A 325 9.24 16.76 -8.78
CA LEU A 325 9.33 15.42 -9.38
C LEU A 325 8.57 15.30 -10.70
N ILE A 326 7.40 15.94 -10.82
CA ILE A 326 6.66 16.02 -12.09
C ILE A 326 7.48 16.77 -13.13
N GLY A 327 8.06 17.92 -12.78
CA GLY A 327 8.94 18.68 -13.66
C GLY A 327 10.14 17.86 -14.14
N VAL A 328 10.84 17.17 -13.24
CA VAL A 328 11.97 16.28 -13.58
C VAL A 328 11.54 15.13 -14.46
N SER A 329 10.37 14.53 -14.21
CA SER A 329 9.86 13.42 -15.02
C SER A 329 9.58 13.89 -16.45
N ILE A 330 8.92 15.03 -16.64
CA ILE A 330 8.67 15.63 -17.96
C ILE A 330 10.00 15.93 -18.67
N LEU A 331 10.97 16.50 -17.96
CA LEU A 331 12.31 16.78 -18.48
C LEU A 331 12.99 15.49 -18.97
N MET A 332 12.95 14.43 -18.16
CA MET A 332 13.52 13.12 -18.46
C MET A 332 12.87 12.49 -19.70
N PHE A 333 11.54 12.55 -19.84
CA PHE A 333 10.84 12.06 -21.02
C PHE A 333 11.15 12.89 -22.28
N ALA A 334 11.20 14.22 -22.16
CA ALA A 334 11.53 15.13 -23.27
C ALA A 334 13.00 15.01 -23.72
N TRP A 335 13.89 14.66 -22.79
CA TRP A 335 15.32 14.45 -23.03
C TRP A 335 15.61 13.08 -23.64
N MET A 336 15.14 12.00 -23.00
CA MET A 336 15.54 10.63 -23.32
C MET A 336 14.80 10.03 -24.52
N GLN A 337 13.63 10.57 -24.89
CA GLN A 337 12.79 10.09 -26.00
C GLN A 337 12.71 8.56 -26.09
N PRO A 338 12.14 7.89 -25.07
CA PRO A 338 12.06 6.43 -25.08
C PRO A 338 11.23 5.97 -26.28
N ARG A 339 11.85 5.22 -27.19
CA ARG A 339 11.13 4.46 -28.23
C ARG A 339 11.10 3.00 -27.83
N LEU A 340 9.88 2.45 -27.83
CA LEU A 340 9.62 1.03 -27.65
C LEU A 340 9.76 0.38 -29.03
N ASN A 341 10.80 -0.43 -29.19
CA ASN A 341 10.98 -1.22 -30.41
C ASN A 341 10.39 -2.61 -30.15
N TRP A 342 9.32 -2.92 -30.88
CA TRP A 342 8.69 -4.24 -30.88
C TRP A 342 9.38 -5.10 -31.94
N LEU A 343 9.56 -6.39 -31.66
CA LEU A 343 9.90 -7.35 -32.70
C LEU A 343 8.71 -7.40 -33.67
N GLU A 344 8.93 -6.99 -34.92
CA GLU A 344 7.98 -7.24 -36.00
C GLU A 344 7.78 -8.76 -36.08
N GLU A 345 6.52 -9.22 -35.94
CA GLU A 345 6.17 -10.58 -36.36
C GLU A 345 6.54 -10.65 -37.85
N GLU A 346 7.46 -11.55 -38.19
CA GLU A 346 7.69 -11.94 -39.58
C GLU A 346 6.33 -12.40 -40.14
N GLU A 347 5.75 -11.61 -41.05
CA GLU A 347 4.58 -11.99 -41.84
C GLU A 347 4.86 -13.20 -42.74
#